data_AF-A0A0M6WFZ9-F1
#
_entry.id   AF-A0A0M6WFZ9-F1
#
_cell.length_a   1.000
_cell.length_b   1.000
_cell.length_c   1.000
_cell.angle_alpha   90.00
_cell.angle_beta   90.00
_cell.angle_gamma   90.00
#
_symmetry.space_group_name_H-M   'P 1'
#
loop_
_entity.id
_entity.type
_entity.pdbx_description
1 polymer ?
#
loop_
_entity_poly.entity_id
_entity_poly.type
_entity_poly.pdbx_seq_one_letter_code
_entity_poly.pdbx_strand_id
1 'polypeptide(L)'
;MTVAVLALQGAFIEHEHVLEELGVKTVELRQAADLDQPYDGLILPGGESTVQGKLLRELKMFDPLKKQIADGMPVLGTCAGLILLGSPEHFGTIPMQVKRNAYGRQLGSFHTKAEFKDLGLVPMSFIRAPYVESVSDGVEILSVVDDHIVGVRYGNQVAIAFHPELDSDRKIHQMFLDMIS
;
A
#
# COMPACT_ATOMS: atom_id res chain seq x y z
N MET A 1 12.64 -5.26 -14.31
CA MET A 1 11.69 -4.90 -13.25
C MET A 1 10.33 -4.65 -13.87
N THR A 2 9.35 -5.43 -13.45
CA THR A 2 7.93 -5.27 -13.77
C THR A 2 7.16 -5.23 -12.44
N VAL A 3 6.32 -4.22 -12.26
CA VAL A 3 5.50 -4.07 -11.03
C VAL A 3 4.06 -4.44 -11.34
N ALA A 4 3.49 -5.35 -10.55
CA ALA A 4 2.07 -5.63 -10.59
C ALA A 4 1.29 -4.59 -9.79
N VAL A 5 0.14 -4.14 -10.31
CA VAL A 5 -0.79 -3.25 -9.62
C VAL A 5 -2.15 -3.95 -9.52
N LEU A 6 -2.69 -4.06 -8.31
CA LEU A 6 -4.01 -4.66 -8.11
C LEU A 6 -5.12 -3.76 -8.69
N ALA A 7 -5.74 -4.18 -9.78
CA ALA A 7 -6.67 -3.37 -10.58
C ALA A 7 -8.14 -3.82 -10.45
N LEU A 8 -8.54 -4.23 -9.24
CA LEU A 8 -9.91 -4.68 -8.94
C LEU A 8 -10.86 -3.51 -8.64
N GLN A 9 -10.36 -2.50 -7.92
CA GLN A 9 -11.06 -1.27 -7.56
C GLN A 9 -10.02 -0.29 -6.99
N GLY A 10 -10.18 1.00 -7.24
CA GLY A 10 -9.38 2.03 -6.59
C GLY A 10 -8.44 2.78 -7.53
N ALA A 11 -7.44 3.46 -6.96
CA ALA A 11 -6.53 4.38 -7.64
C ALA A 11 -5.33 3.67 -8.31
N PHE A 12 -5.59 2.58 -9.06
CA PHE A 12 -4.51 1.82 -9.72
C PHE A 12 -3.88 2.59 -10.90
N ILE A 13 -4.68 3.35 -11.63
CA ILE A 13 -4.23 4.14 -12.80
C ILE A 13 -3.20 5.19 -12.38
N GLU A 14 -3.44 5.88 -11.26
CA GLU A 14 -2.52 6.88 -10.73
C GLU A 14 -1.16 6.26 -10.37
N HIS A 15 -1.17 5.06 -9.75
CA HIS A 15 0.07 4.33 -9.50
C HIS A 15 0.80 3.93 -10.79
N GLU A 16 0.06 3.49 -11.82
CA GLU A 16 0.64 3.13 -13.11
C GLU A 16 1.31 4.30 -13.80
N HIS A 17 0.67 5.48 -13.82
CA HIS A 17 1.27 6.69 -14.38
C HIS A 17 2.58 7.06 -13.66
N VAL A 18 2.61 6.98 -12.33
CA VAL A 18 3.84 7.27 -11.58
C VAL A 18 4.95 6.27 -11.93
N LEU A 19 4.62 4.98 -12.07
CA LEU A 19 5.60 3.96 -12.45
C LEU A 19 6.10 4.16 -13.89
N GLU A 20 5.23 4.56 -14.80
CA GLU A 20 5.58 4.90 -16.18
C GLU A 20 6.53 6.12 -16.24
N GLU A 21 6.25 7.18 -15.47
CA GLU A 21 7.15 8.34 -15.33
C GLU A 21 8.54 7.96 -14.82
N LEU A 22 8.61 6.92 -13.97
CA LEU A 22 9.86 6.36 -13.44
C LEU A 22 10.49 5.30 -14.37
N GLY A 23 9.92 5.06 -15.55
CA GLY A 23 10.45 4.13 -16.56
C GLY A 23 10.23 2.65 -16.24
N VAL A 24 9.28 2.33 -15.36
CA VAL A 24 8.98 0.96 -14.91
C VAL A 24 7.75 0.42 -15.63
N LYS A 25 7.84 -0.84 -16.09
CA LYS A 25 6.70 -1.52 -16.70
C LYS A 25 5.71 -1.98 -15.64
N THR A 26 4.43 -1.83 -15.93
CA THR A 26 3.34 -2.29 -15.07
C THR A 26 2.55 -3.44 -15.69
N VAL A 27 2.00 -4.29 -14.83
CA VAL A 27 0.97 -5.26 -15.20
C VAL A 27 -0.20 -5.13 -14.24
N GLU A 28 -1.42 -5.13 -14.77
CA GLU A 28 -2.63 -5.10 -13.96
C GLU A 28 -2.99 -6.51 -13.50
N LEU A 29 -3.39 -6.64 -12.24
CA LEU A 29 -3.99 -7.86 -11.70
C LEU A 29 -5.49 -7.67 -11.56
N ARG A 30 -6.26 -8.23 -12.49
CA ARG A 30 -7.73 -8.13 -12.57
C ARG A 30 -8.45 -9.46 -12.33
N GLN A 31 -7.76 -10.58 -12.53
CA GLN A 31 -8.30 -11.93 -12.41
C GLN A 31 -7.19 -12.94 -12.07
N ALA A 32 -7.55 -14.16 -11.67
CA ALA A 32 -6.59 -15.19 -11.28
C ALA A 32 -5.52 -15.49 -12.34
N ALA A 33 -5.89 -15.54 -13.62
CA ALA A 33 -4.95 -15.83 -14.71
C ALA A 33 -3.84 -14.78 -14.84
N ASP A 34 -4.07 -13.55 -14.37
CA ASP A 34 -3.06 -12.49 -14.45
C ASP A 34 -1.91 -12.74 -13.47
N LEU A 35 -2.12 -13.59 -12.45
CA LEU A 35 -1.10 -13.97 -11.47
C LEU A 35 -0.04 -14.92 -12.05
N ASP A 36 -0.30 -15.53 -13.20
CA ASP A 36 0.65 -16.40 -13.91
C ASP A 36 1.73 -15.59 -14.65
N GLN A 37 1.55 -14.28 -14.76
CA GLN A 37 2.53 -13.37 -15.35
C GLN A 37 3.70 -13.11 -14.40
N PRO A 38 4.94 -12.98 -14.89
CA PRO A 38 6.07 -12.63 -14.04
C PRO A 38 6.02 -11.14 -13.65
N TYR A 39 6.15 -10.86 -12.35
CA TYR A 39 6.35 -9.54 -11.77
C TYR A 39 7.26 -9.61 -10.54
N ASP A 40 7.95 -8.52 -10.28
CA ASP A 40 9.02 -8.43 -9.29
C ASP A 40 8.56 -7.71 -8.01
N GLY A 41 7.41 -7.04 -8.04
CA GLY A 41 6.82 -6.34 -6.90
C GLY A 41 5.32 -6.10 -7.10
N LEU A 42 4.63 -5.79 -6.00
CA LEU A 42 3.18 -5.60 -5.97
C LEU A 42 2.78 -4.27 -5.33
N ILE A 43 1.89 -3.52 -5.98
CA ILE A 43 1.19 -2.38 -5.39
C ILE A 43 -0.26 -2.78 -5.06
N LEU A 44 -0.66 -2.54 -3.82
CA LEU A 44 -2.04 -2.59 -3.35
C LEU A 44 -2.56 -1.14 -3.20
N PRO A 45 -3.34 -0.64 -4.16
CA PRO A 45 -3.67 0.78 -4.23
C PRO A 45 -4.76 1.18 -3.22
N GLY A 46 -4.91 2.49 -3.03
CA GLY A 46 -6.05 3.08 -2.32
C GLY A 46 -7.39 2.76 -2.97
N GLY A 47 -8.48 2.85 -2.21
CA GLY A 47 -9.81 2.43 -2.65
C GLY A 47 -10.72 2.08 -1.48
N GLU A 48 -11.57 1.08 -1.64
CA GLU A 48 -12.43 0.53 -0.59
C GLU A 48 -12.00 -0.91 -0.25
N SER A 49 -11.32 -1.06 0.89
CA SER A 49 -10.68 -2.32 1.28
C SER A 49 -11.66 -3.48 1.40
N THR A 50 -12.91 -3.23 1.83
CA THR A 50 -13.94 -4.26 1.91
C THR A 50 -14.34 -4.78 0.52
N VAL A 51 -14.42 -3.90 -0.48
CA VAL A 51 -14.73 -4.29 -1.86
C VAL A 51 -13.54 -5.02 -2.49
N GLN A 52 -12.34 -4.47 -2.37
CA GLN A 52 -11.11 -5.13 -2.87
C GLN A 52 -10.94 -6.53 -2.25
N GLY A 53 -11.11 -6.65 -0.93
CA GLY A 53 -11.02 -7.92 -0.22
C GLY A 53 -12.06 -8.95 -0.67
N LYS A 54 -13.30 -8.51 -0.94
CA LYS A 54 -14.35 -9.37 -1.51
C LYS A 54 -13.97 -9.86 -2.91
N LEU A 55 -13.57 -8.96 -3.80
CA LEU A 55 -13.22 -9.29 -5.19
C LEU A 55 -12.00 -10.24 -5.25
N LEU A 56 -10.98 -10.01 -4.42
CA LEU A 56 -9.82 -10.91 -4.29
C LEU A 56 -10.24 -12.36 -4.00
N ARG A 57 -11.28 -12.56 -3.19
CA ARG A 57 -11.80 -13.90 -2.85
C ARG A 57 -12.65 -14.47 -3.97
N GLU A 58 -13.59 -13.70 -4.50
CA GLU A 58 -14.48 -14.13 -5.59
C GLU A 58 -13.70 -14.53 -6.84
N LEU A 59 -12.61 -13.82 -7.14
CA LEU A 59 -11.74 -14.06 -8.27
C LEU A 59 -10.62 -15.06 -7.97
N LYS A 60 -10.59 -15.67 -6.78
CA LYS A 60 -9.60 -16.68 -6.35
C LYS A 60 -8.14 -16.19 -6.37
N MET A 61 -7.93 -14.89 -6.17
CA MET A 61 -6.60 -14.26 -6.16
C MET A 61 -6.03 -14.13 -4.74
N PHE A 62 -6.89 -14.20 -3.72
CA PHE A 62 -6.51 -13.93 -2.33
C PHE A 62 -5.42 -14.87 -1.81
N ASP A 63 -5.61 -16.19 -1.87
CA ASP A 63 -4.65 -17.14 -1.29
C ASP A 63 -3.31 -17.15 -2.04
N PRO A 64 -3.26 -17.13 -3.39
CA PRO A 64 -2.01 -17.00 -4.12
C PRO A 64 -1.23 -15.73 -3.76
N LEU A 65 -1.88 -14.57 -3.72
CA LEU A 65 -1.23 -13.31 -3.36
C LEU A 65 -0.75 -13.33 -1.92
N LYS A 66 -1.58 -13.80 -0.98
CA LYS A 66 -1.17 -13.93 0.43
C LYS A 66 0.09 -14.78 0.57
N LYS A 67 0.16 -15.88 -0.19
CA LYS A 67 1.34 -16.75 -0.22
C LYS A 67 2.57 -16.03 -0.77
N GLN A 68 2.46 -15.36 -1.91
CA GLN A 68 3.60 -14.62 -2.49
C GLN A 68 4.13 -13.53 -1.54
N ILE A 69 3.23 -12.79 -0.89
CA ILE A 69 3.59 -11.77 0.10
C ILE A 69 4.33 -12.42 1.28
N ALA A 70 3.82 -13.54 1.80
CA ALA A 70 4.47 -14.28 2.88
C ALA A 70 5.82 -14.90 2.48
N ASP A 71 5.98 -15.26 1.20
CA ASP A 71 7.22 -15.79 0.63
C ASP A 71 8.25 -14.69 0.31
N GLY A 72 7.94 -13.42 0.58
CA GLY A 72 8.89 -12.30 0.50
C GLY A 72 8.74 -11.38 -0.71
N MET A 73 7.64 -11.45 -1.47
CA MET A 73 7.33 -10.49 -2.53
C MET A 73 7.39 -9.05 -1.98
N PRO A 74 8.13 -8.12 -2.62
CA PRO A 74 8.07 -6.70 -2.28
C PRO A 74 6.66 -6.12 -2.48
N VAL A 75 6.11 -5.45 -1.46
CA VAL A 75 4.76 -4.86 -1.52
C VAL A 75 4.75 -3.42 -1.06
N LEU A 76 4.06 -2.55 -1.81
CA LEU A 76 3.62 -1.24 -1.35
C LEU A 76 2.09 -1.20 -1.23
N GLY A 77 1.58 -1.01 -0.02
CA GLY A 77 0.15 -0.81 0.24
C GLY A 77 -0.17 0.63 0.61
N THR A 78 -1.04 1.29 -0.16
CA THR A 78 -1.47 2.68 0.09
C THR A 78 -2.94 2.73 0.53
N CYS A 79 -3.22 3.45 1.61
CA CYS A 79 -4.57 3.63 2.18
C CYS A 79 -5.36 2.32 2.36
N ALA A 80 -6.19 1.91 1.39
CA ALA A 80 -6.86 0.61 1.41
C ALA A 80 -5.87 -0.57 1.42
N GLY A 81 -4.76 -0.46 0.70
CA GLY A 81 -3.67 -1.43 0.72
C GLY A 81 -3.04 -1.62 2.11
N LEU A 82 -2.93 -0.55 2.91
CA LEU A 82 -2.50 -0.66 4.31
C LEU A 82 -3.50 -1.49 5.12
N ILE A 83 -4.80 -1.27 4.93
CA ILE A 83 -5.85 -2.06 5.60
C ILE A 83 -5.79 -3.52 5.15
N LEU A 84 -5.57 -3.79 3.86
CA LEU A 84 -5.45 -5.15 3.34
C LEU A 84 -4.27 -5.90 3.99
N LEU A 85 -3.12 -5.25 4.15
CA LEU A 85 -1.92 -5.85 4.75
C LEU A 85 -2.00 -6.01 6.27
N GLY A 86 -2.67 -5.09 6.97
CA GLY A 86 -2.72 -5.10 8.44
C GLY A 86 -3.94 -5.79 9.06
N SER A 87 -5.07 -5.89 8.34
CA SER A 87 -6.29 -6.45 8.92
C SER A 87 -6.32 -7.98 8.83
N PRO A 88 -6.64 -8.71 9.92
CA PRO A 88 -6.78 -10.17 9.90
C PRO A 88 -7.97 -10.65 9.04
N GLU A 89 -8.94 -9.79 8.73
CA GLU A 89 -10.03 -10.11 7.79
C GLU A 89 -9.57 -10.14 6.32
N HIS A 90 -8.41 -9.53 6.06
CA HIS A 90 -7.74 -9.46 4.75
C HIS A 90 -6.45 -10.28 4.79
N PHE A 91 -5.35 -9.80 4.20
CA PHE A 91 -4.09 -10.54 4.20
C PHE A 91 -3.53 -10.69 5.60
N GLY A 92 -3.50 -9.60 6.39
CA GLY A 92 -3.00 -9.62 7.77
C GLY A 92 -1.56 -10.09 7.87
N THR A 93 -0.72 -9.73 6.90
CA THR A 93 0.69 -10.14 6.78
C THR A 93 1.65 -9.18 7.48
N ILE A 94 1.18 -7.99 7.88
CA ILE A 94 1.92 -7.09 8.77
C ILE A 94 1.29 -7.19 10.17
N PRO A 95 2.07 -7.53 11.23
CA PRO A 95 1.54 -7.71 12.58
C PRO A 95 1.28 -6.36 13.25
N MET A 96 0.15 -5.74 12.91
CA MET A 96 -0.28 -4.41 13.37
C MET A 96 -1.79 -4.34 13.62
N GLN A 97 -2.24 -3.32 14.35
CA GLN A 97 -3.65 -2.99 14.51
C GLN A 97 -3.98 -1.73 13.69
N VAL A 98 -4.98 -1.83 12.81
CA VAL A 98 -5.38 -0.75 11.91
C VAL A 98 -6.74 -0.20 12.31
N LYS A 99 -6.86 1.12 12.35
CA LYS A 99 -8.13 1.82 12.57
C LYS A 99 -8.60 2.48 11.28
N ARG A 100 -9.80 2.11 10.82
CA ARG A 100 -10.40 2.62 9.57
C ARG A 100 -11.05 3.99 9.79
N ASN A 101 -11.03 4.85 8.76
CA ASN A 101 -11.74 6.14 8.73
C ASN A 101 -11.49 7.00 9.99
N ALA A 102 -10.26 7.00 10.47
CA ALA A 102 -10.00 7.29 11.86
C ALA A 102 -9.84 8.79 12.17
N TYR A 103 -9.67 9.62 11.13
CA TYR A 103 -9.54 11.08 11.24
C TYR A 103 -10.89 11.83 11.41
N GLY A 104 -12.01 11.12 11.57
CA GLY A 104 -13.32 11.75 11.78
C GLY A 104 -13.87 12.46 10.53
N ARG A 105 -15.15 12.83 10.56
CA ARG A 105 -15.86 13.38 9.39
C ARG A 105 -15.35 14.76 8.94
N GLN A 106 -14.83 15.58 9.86
CA GLN A 106 -14.39 16.95 9.56
C GLN A 106 -13.00 17.01 8.93
N LEU A 107 -12.12 16.04 9.20
CA LEU A 107 -10.78 15.91 8.62
C LEU A 107 -10.71 14.75 7.63
N GLY A 108 -11.85 14.39 7.03
CA GLY A 108 -11.96 13.26 6.10
C GLY A 108 -11.06 13.39 4.86
N SER A 109 -10.45 14.54 4.61
CA SER A 109 -9.29 14.66 3.71
C SER A 109 -8.42 15.84 4.15
N PHE A 110 -7.10 15.67 4.14
CA PHE A 110 -6.15 16.74 4.41
C PHE A 110 -4.82 16.45 3.72
N HIS A 111 -3.99 17.49 3.59
CA HIS A 111 -2.65 17.38 3.03
C HIS A 111 -1.65 17.99 4.01
N THR A 112 -0.52 17.32 4.22
CA THR A 112 0.57 17.81 5.07
C THR A 112 1.92 17.38 4.51
N LYS A 113 3.01 17.90 5.08
CA LYS A 113 4.37 17.44 4.81
C LYS A 113 4.97 16.97 6.13
N ALA A 114 5.42 15.72 6.18
CA ALA A 114 5.96 15.13 7.41
C ALA A 114 7.24 14.35 7.13
N GLU A 115 8.01 14.10 8.19
CA GLU A 115 9.23 13.30 8.12
C GLU A 115 8.88 11.84 7.86
N PHE A 116 9.53 11.26 6.86
CA PHE A 116 9.49 9.84 6.55
C PHE A 116 10.92 9.30 6.69
N LYS A 117 11.07 8.22 7.45
CA LYS A 117 12.36 7.61 7.77
C LYS A 117 13.17 7.36 6.49
N ASP A 118 14.43 7.80 6.51
CA ASP A 118 15.40 7.72 5.41
C ASP A 118 15.06 8.55 4.14
N LEU A 119 13.87 9.14 4.03
CA LEU A 119 13.44 9.96 2.88
C LEU A 119 13.30 11.46 3.20
N GLY A 120 13.37 11.81 4.49
CA GLY A 120 13.17 13.16 5.01
C GLY A 120 11.71 13.62 4.85
N LEU A 121 11.50 14.93 4.66
CA LEU A 121 10.17 15.47 4.44
C LEU A 121 9.55 15.01 3.12
N VAL A 122 8.35 14.42 3.22
CA VAL A 122 7.52 13.90 2.12
C VAL A 122 6.12 14.56 2.17
N PRO A 123 5.56 15.04 1.05
CA PRO A 123 4.15 15.48 0.99
C PRO A 123 3.22 14.26 1.11
N MET A 124 2.12 14.42 1.83
CA MET A 124 1.20 13.34 2.17
C MET A 124 -0.24 13.79 2.00
N SER A 125 -0.89 13.27 0.96
CA SER A 125 -2.32 13.42 0.72
C SER A 125 -3.15 12.33 1.43
N PHE A 126 -3.95 12.71 2.43
CA PHE A 126 -4.82 11.81 3.19
C PHE A 126 -6.27 11.94 2.73
N ILE A 127 -6.93 10.82 2.38
CA ILE A 127 -8.35 10.78 1.98
C ILE A 127 -9.03 9.65 2.74
N ARG A 128 -9.88 10.00 3.70
CA ARG A 128 -10.57 9.11 4.66
C ARG A 128 -9.61 8.07 5.24
N ALA A 129 -8.39 8.52 5.53
CA ALA A 129 -7.27 7.64 5.76
C ALA A 129 -7.46 6.75 7.01
N PRO A 130 -6.95 5.50 6.96
CA PRO A 130 -6.72 4.74 8.17
C PRO A 130 -5.52 5.29 8.94
N TYR A 131 -5.28 4.76 10.13
CA TYR A 131 -3.94 4.81 10.76
C TYR A 131 -3.63 3.47 11.43
N VAL A 132 -2.36 3.28 11.76
CA VAL A 132 -1.90 2.15 12.57
C VAL A 132 -1.95 2.55 14.05
N GLU A 133 -2.79 1.86 14.83
CA GLU A 133 -3.00 2.13 16.25
C GLU A 133 -1.88 1.54 17.11
N SER A 134 -1.39 0.36 16.73
CA SER A 134 -0.25 -0.29 17.37
C SER A 134 0.44 -1.25 16.42
N VAL A 135 1.71 -1.55 16.70
CA VAL A 135 2.52 -2.51 15.96
C VAL A 135 3.14 -3.51 16.92
N SER A 136 3.40 -4.73 16.43
CA SER A 136 4.15 -5.75 17.17
C SER A 136 5.66 -5.56 16.97
N ASP A 137 6.47 -6.29 17.75
CA ASP A 137 7.92 -6.33 17.58
C ASP A 137 8.31 -6.72 16.15
N GLY A 138 9.35 -6.06 15.62
CA GLY A 138 9.87 -6.28 14.27
C GLY A 138 9.21 -5.44 13.18
N VAL A 139 8.09 -4.75 13.47
CA VAL A 139 7.54 -3.73 12.56
C VAL A 139 8.25 -2.41 12.79
N GLU A 140 8.82 -1.86 11.73
CA GLU A 140 9.48 -0.57 11.75
C GLU A 140 8.48 0.55 11.46
N ILE A 141 8.43 1.57 12.32
CA ILE A 141 7.66 2.78 12.07
C ILE A 141 8.48 3.69 11.15
N LEU A 142 7.91 4.04 10.00
CA LEU A 142 8.53 4.92 9.01
C LEU A 142 8.08 6.38 9.15
N SER A 143 6.84 6.62 9.59
CA SER A 143 6.30 7.98 9.70
C SER A 143 5.16 8.08 10.71
N VAL A 144 5.09 9.22 11.40
CA VAL A 144 4.05 9.57 12.39
C VAL A 144 3.54 10.97 12.07
N VAL A 145 2.22 11.17 12.09
CA VAL A 145 1.54 12.46 11.90
C VAL A 145 0.46 12.60 12.96
N ASP A 146 0.43 13.72 13.67
CA ASP A 146 -0.53 14.00 14.75
C ASP A 146 -0.68 12.83 15.75
N ASP A 147 0.45 12.28 16.20
CA ASP A 147 0.55 11.11 17.09
C ASP A 147 0.02 9.78 16.53
N HIS A 148 -0.31 9.73 15.24
CA HIS A 148 -0.77 8.53 14.55
C HIS A 148 0.32 7.97 13.64
N ILE A 149 0.54 6.66 13.69
CA ILE A 149 1.46 5.97 12.77
C ILE A 149 0.80 5.92 11.38
N VAL A 150 1.47 6.51 10.39
CA VAL A 150 0.98 6.64 9.01
C VAL A 150 1.83 5.91 7.99
N GLY A 151 2.96 5.34 8.41
CA GLY A 151 3.81 4.52 7.55
C GLY A 151 4.58 3.48 8.37
N VAL A 152 4.59 2.23 7.89
CA VAL A 152 5.30 1.11 8.52
C VAL A 152 6.00 0.25 7.47
N ARG A 153 7.06 -0.46 7.90
CA ARG A 153 7.73 -1.52 7.14
C ARG A 153 7.76 -2.82 7.95
N TYR A 154 7.54 -3.95 7.29
CA TYR A 154 7.70 -5.28 7.87
C TYR A 154 8.20 -6.27 6.80
N GLY A 155 9.44 -6.72 6.95
CA GLY A 155 10.14 -7.45 5.89
C GLY A 155 10.15 -6.63 4.58
N ASN A 156 9.71 -7.24 3.48
CA ASN A 156 9.63 -6.59 2.17
C ASN A 156 8.30 -5.85 1.93
N GLN A 157 7.53 -5.58 2.97
CA GLN A 157 6.24 -4.89 2.87
C GLN A 157 6.36 -3.48 3.43
N VAL A 158 5.85 -2.50 2.70
CA VAL A 158 5.62 -1.13 3.16
C VAL A 158 4.13 -0.84 3.10
N ALA A 159 3.57 -0.30 4.19
CA ALA A 159 2.17 0.12 4.24
C ALA A 159 2.09 1.57 4.72
N ILE A 160 1.37 2.40 3.96
CA ILE A 160 1.19 3.83 4.24
C ILE A 160 -0.28 4.24 4.19
N ALA A 161 -0.64 5.22 5.02
CA ALA A 161 -2.02 5.70 5.17
C ALA A 161 -2.42 6.77 4.15
N PHE A 162 -1.45 7.37 3.47
CA PHE A 162 -1.63 8.45 2.50
C PHE A 162 -1.45 7.95 1.06
N HIS A 163 -1.70 8.86 0.11
CA HIS A 163 -1.77 8.61 -1.33
C HIS A 163 -0.62 9.31 -2.08
N PRO A 164 0.61 8.75 -2.08
CA PRO A 164 1.75 9.36 -2.78
C PRO A 164 1.54 9.43 -4.30
N GLU A 165 0.64 8.62 -4.85
CA GLU A 165 0.27 8.62 -6.26
C GLU A 165 -0.46 9.91 -6.70
N LEU A 166 -1.00 10.68 -5.74
CA LEU A 166 -1.67 11.95 -5.99
C LEU A 166 -0.75 13.17 -5.86
N ASP A 167 0.45 12.98 -5.30
CA ASP A 167 1.44 14.02 -5.13
C ASP A 167 2.43 14.01 -6.29
N SER A 168 3.28 15.05 -6.44
CA SER A 168 4.32 15.08 -7.50
C SER A 168 5.67 14.52 -7.03
N ASP A 169 5.84 14.29 -5.72
CA ASP A 169 7.06 13.74 -5.14
C ASP A 169 7.07 12.21 -5.32
N ARG A 170 8.13 11.68 -5.95
CA ARG A 170 8.24 10.26 -6.30
C ARG A 170 9.06 9.44 -5.32
N LYS A 171 9.50 10.02 -4.19
CA LYS A 171 10.38 9.34 -3.21
C LYS A 171 9.82 8.02 -2.70
N ILE A 172 8.51 7.94 -2.46
CA ILE A 172 7.87 6.71 -1.94
C ILE A 172 7.92 5.59 -2.98
N HIS A 173 7.53 5.88 -4.22
CA HIS A 173 7.61 4.91 -5.32
C HIS A 173 9.07 4.54 -5.58
N GLN A 174 10.01 5.49 -5.61
CA GLN A 174 11.43 5.20 -5.78
C GLN A 174 11.95 4.26 -4.68
N MET A 175 11.65 4.55 -3.40
CA MET A 175 12.00 3.67 -2.28
C MET A 175 11.44 2.25 -2.47
N PHE A 176 10.19 2.12 -2.94
CA PHE A 176 9.61 0.82 -3.22
C PHE A 176 10.33 0.09 -4.38
N LEU A 177 10.72 0.80 -5.43
CA LEU A 177 11.49 0.21 -6.55
C LEU A 177 12.90 -0.22 -6.11
N ASP A 178 13.52 0.55 -5.21
CA ASP A 178 14.81 0.21 -4.63
C ASP A 178 14.73 -1.06 -3.75
N MET A 179 13.55 -1.41 -3.21
CA MET A 179 13.33 -2.67 -2.48
C MET A 179 13.22 -3.91 -3.38
N ILE A 180 12.95 -3.72 -4.68
CA ILE A 180 12.83 -4.82 -5.65
C ILE A 180 14.20 -5.19 -6.24
N SER A 181 15.15 -4.25 -6.18
CA SER A 181 16.44 -4.32 -6.87
C SER A 181 17.51 -5.09 -6.11
#